data_AF-A0A926EQX7-F1
#
_entry.id   AF-A0A926EQX7-F1
#
_cell.length_a   1.000
_cell.length_b   1.000
_cell.length_c   1.000
_cell.angle_alpha   90.00
_cell.angle_beta   90.00
_cell.angle_gamma   90.00
#
_symmetry.space_group_name_H-M   'P 1'
#
loop_
_entity.id
_entity.type
_entity.pdbx_description
1 polymer ?
#
loop_
_entity_poly.entity_id
_entity_poly.type
_entity_poly.pdbx_seq_one_letter_code
_entity_poly.pdbx_strand_id
1 'polypeptide(L)' 'MTKIFAFGGDCNFSDEAYGHQVLARKQVALVLSQKMEDGLFTSSQAEKIAEDLFYGNAARLYHI' A
#
# COMPACT_ATOMS: atom_id res chain seq x y z
N MET A 1 1.31 1.22 -15.34
CA MET A 1 1.33 0.16 -14.31
C MET A 1 2.69 0.19 -13.63
N THR A 2 2.73 0.31 -12.31
CA THR A 2 3.99 0.23 -11.54
C THR A 2 4.11 -1.17 -10.93
N LYS A 3 5.34 -1.67 -10.76
CA LYS A 3 5.63 -2.94 -10.08
C LYS A 3 5.84 -2.75 -8.57
N ILE A 4 5.26 -1.70 -7.99
CA ILE A 4 5.47 -1.32 -6.59
C ILE A 4 4.31 -1.83 -5.75
N PHE A 5 4.64 -2.54 -4.68
CA PHE A 5 3.71 -3.01 -3.66
C PHE A 5 4.12 -2.45 -2.30
N ALA A 6 3.16 -2.17 -1.44
CA ALA A 6 3.44 -1.74 -0.07
C ALA A 6 3.82 -2.90 0.87
N PHE A 7 3.38 -4.12 0.55
CA PHE A 7 3.65 -5.32 1.34
C PHE A 7 3.65 -6.57 0.44
N GLY A 8 4.52 -7.52 0.74
CA GLY A 8 4.58 -8.85 0.12
C GLY A 8 4.83 -9.90 1.20
N GLY A 9 4.16 -11.04 1.09
CA GLY A 9 4.06 -12.08 2.11
C GLY A 9 5.30 -12.93 2.32
N ASP A 10 6.48 -12.31 2.41
CA ASP A 10 7.72 -12.97 2.84
C ASP A 10 7.65 -13.21 4.36
N CYS A 11 6.70 -14.05 4.76
CA CYS A 11 6.35 -14.35 6.13
C CYS A 11 6.10 -15.85 6.25
N ASN A 12 6.66 -16.47 7.29
CA ASN A 12 6.53 -17.92 7.49
C ASN A 12 5.28 -18.28 8.31
N PHE A 13 4.64 -17.28 8.93
CA PHE A 13 3.49 -17.46 9.82
C PHE A 13 2.37 -16.43 9.52
N SER A 14 1.12 -16.83 9.76
CA SER A 14 -0.06 -15.97 9.54
C SER A 14 -0.03 -14.70 10.40
N ASP A 15 0.44 -14.81 11.63
CA ASP A 15 0.46 -13.71 12.59
C ASP A 15 1.50 -12.66 12.19
N GLU A 16 2.63 -13.12 11.65
CA GLU A 16 3.67 -12.28 11.08
C GLU A 16 3.15 -11.53 9.85
N ALA A 17 2.50 -12.24 8.92
CA ALA A 17 1.90 -11.63 7.74
C ALA A 17 0.86 -10.55 8.11
N TYR A 18 0.00 -10.84 9.09
CA TYR A 18 -0.99 -9.88 9.57
C TYR A 18 -0.33 -8.67 10.24
N GLY A 19 0.61 -8.91 11.16
CA GLY A 19 1.32 -7.84 11.87
C GLY A 19 2.05 -6.91 10.91
N HIS A 20 2.79 -7.46 9.95
CA HIS A 20 3.49 -6.67 8.94
C HIS A 20 2.53 -5.91 8.02
N GLN A 21 1.42 -6.52 7.60
CA GLN A 21 0.42 -5.81 6.79
C GLN A 21 -0.20 -4.63 7.55
N VAL A 22 -0.49 -4.79 8.85
CA VAL A 22 -1.03 -3.71 9.69
C VAL A 22 -0.02 -2.57 9.81
N LEU A 23 1.26 -2.87 10.04
CA LEU A 23 2.32 -1.86 10.10
C LEU A 23 2.48 -1.14 8.75
N ALA A 24 2.48 -1.87 7.64
CA ALA A 24 2.56 -1.31 6.31
C ALA A 24 1.41 -0.33 6.03
N ARG A 25 0.16 -0.70 6.35
CA ARG A 25 -1.01 0.18 6.18
C ARG A 25 -0.88 1.48 6.96
N LYS A 26 -0.42 1.40 8.22
CA LYS A 26 -0.21 2.59 9.06
C LYS A 26 0.87 3.50 8.49
N GLN A 27 2.03 2.95 8.10
CA GLN A 27 3.13 3.76 7.57
C GLN A 27 2.80 4.37 6.21
N VAL A 28 2.16 3.63 5.32
CA VAL A 28 1.70 4.16 4.03
C VAL A 28 0.70 5.29 4.23
N ALA A 29 -0.26 5.14 5.15
CA ALA A 29 -1.22 6.21 5.44
C ALA A 29 -0.52 7.49 5.94
N LEU A 30 0.44 7.38 6.87
CA LEU A 30 1.20 8.53 7.37
C LEU A 30 1.96 9.25 6.26
N VAL A 31 2.66 8.49 5.41
CA VAL A 31 3.44 9.07 4.30
C VAL A 31 2.53 9.70 3.24
N LEU A 32 1.40 9.07 2.91
CA LEU A 32 0.44 9.65 1.97
C LEU A 32 -0.19 10.92 2.52
N SER A 33 -0.56 10.96 3.80
CA SER A 33 -1.05 12.16 4.46
C SER A 33 -0.04 13.31 4.40
N GLN A 34 1.22 13.06 4.74
CA GLN A 34 2.25 14.11 4.65
C GLN A 34 2.40 14.63 3.22
N LYS A 35 2.37 13.74 2.22
CA LYS A 35 2.47 14.13 0.82
C LYS A 35 1.25 14.95 0.35
N MET A 36 0.07 14.68 0.90
CA MET A 36 -1.11 15.51 0.64
C MET A 36 -0.94 16.91 1.25
N GLU A 37 -0.42 17.01 2.48
CA GLU A 37 -0.11 18.30 3.12
C GLU A 37 0.93 19.10 2.32
N ASP A 38 1.92 18.41 1.74
CA ASP A 38 2.92 19.00 0.85
C ASP A 38 2.34 19.42 -0.53
N GLY A 39 1.05 19.17 -0.79
CA GLY A 39 0.36 19.56 -2.02
C GLY A 39 0.67 18.67 -3.23
N LEU A 40 1.28 17.49 -3.04
CA LEU A 40 1.67 16.59 -4.14
C LEU A 40 0.46 15.95 -4.84
N PHE A 41 -0.62 15.71 -4.09
CA PHE A 41 -1.85 15.11 -4.60
C PHE A 41 -3.04 15.30 -3.65
N THR A 42 -4.23 15.11 -4.19
CA THR A 42 -5.52 15.17 -3.48
C THR A 42 -5.82 13.91 -2.68
N SER A 43 -6.82 13.95 -1.79
CA SER A 43 -7.28 12.79 -1.03
C SER A 43 -7.72 11.63 -1.93
N SER A 44 -8.45 11.90 -3.02
CA SER A 44 -8.89 10.85 -3.94
C SER A 44 -7.73 10.19 -4.68
N GLN A 45 -6.69 10.95 -5.02
CA GLN A 45 -5.45 10.40 -5.58
C GLN A 45 -4.69 9.57 -4.53
N ALA A 46 -4.63 10.01 -3.27
CA ALA A 46 -4.01 9.24 -2.19
C ALA A 46 -4.72 7.91 -1.95
N GLU A 47 -6.05 7.91 -1.92
CA GLU A 47 -6.87 6.68 -1.82
C GLU A 47 -6.56 5.73 -2.97
N LYS A 48 -6.50 6.25 -4.21
CA LYS A 48 -6.18 5.42 -5.37
C LYS A 48 -4.76 4.85 -5.31
N ILE A 49 -3.79 5.63 -4.87
CA ILE A 49 -2.41 5.17 -4.67
C ILE A 49 -2.37 4.07 -3.60
N ALA A 50 -3.06 4.24 -2.48
CA ALA A 50 -3.14 3.24 -1.42
C ALA A 50 -3.78 1.93 -1.92
N GLU A 51 -4.88 2.02 -2.65
CA GLU A 51 -5.55 0.87 -3.27
C GLU A 51 -4.61 0.12 -4.23
N ASP A 52 -3.91 0.85 -5.10
CA ASP A 52 -2.96 0.24 -6.04
C ASP A 52 -1.74 -0.36 -5.34
N LEU A 53 -1.23 0.26 -4.27
CA LEU A 53 -0.10 -0.26 -3.48
C LEU A 53 -0.41 -1.56 -2.74
N PHE A 54 -1.64 -1.72 -2.24
CA PHE A 54 -2.04 -2.89 -1.44
C PHE A 54 -2.79 -3.97 -2.22
N TYR A 55 -3.37 -3.63 -3.38
CA TYR A 55 -4.17 -4.58 -4.14
C TYR A 55 -4.05 -4.39 -5.64
N GLY A 56 -4.36 -3.20 -6.17
CA GLY A 56 -4.55 -2.99 -7.61
C GLY A 56 -3.32 -3.37 -8.45
N ASN A 57 -2.11 -3.04 -8.02
CA ASN A 57 -0.89 -3.43 -8.72
C ASN A 57 -0.68 -4.96 -8.67
N ALA A 58 -0.91 -5.59 -7.52
CA ALA A 58 -0.70 -7.01 -7.33
C ALA A 58 -1.71 -7.84 -8.14
N ALA A 59 -2.99 -7.46 -8.10
CA ALA A 59 -4.07 -8.05 -8.89
C ALA A 59 -3.72 -8.06 -10.39
N ARG A 60 -3.24 -6.92 -10.90
CA ARG A 60 -2.83 -6.80 -12.30
C ARG A 60 -1.55 -7.57 -12.64
N LEU A 61 -0.57 -7.63 -11.73
CA LEU A 61 0.69 -8.36 -11.98
C LEU A 61 0.50 -9.88 -11.91
N TYR A 62 -0.25 -10.37 -10.93
CA TYR A 62 -0.44 -11.79 -10.67
C TYR A 62 -1.70 -12.37 -11.33
N HIS A 63 -2.49 -11.53 -11.99
CA HIS A 63 -3.73 -11.92 -12.66
C HIS A 63 -4.74 -12.59 -11.70
N ILE A 64 -4.93 -11.97 -10.53
CA ILE A 64 -5.91 -12.36 -9.49
C ILE A 64 -7.01 -11.32 -9.33
#